data_AF-A0A952IFK7-F1
#
_entry.id   AF-A0A952IFK7-F1
#
_cell.length_a   1.000
_cell.length_b   1.000
_cell.length_c   1.000
_cell.angle_alpha   90.00
_cell.angle_beta   90.00
_cell.angle_gamma   90.00
#
_symmetry.space_group_name_H-M   'P 1'
#
loop_
_entity.id
_entity.type
_entity.pdbx_description
1 polymer ?
#
loop_
_entity_poly.entity_id
_entity_poly.type
_entity_poly.pdbx_seq_one_letter_code
_entity_poly.pdbx_strand_id
1 'polypeptide(L)' 'MNDQGVSALKLPIGRGAIESSICRVVNLRLKSPCIFWHEDTTNEMLMLRSYYKAGRWDTLKNLEFKAA' A
#
# COMPACT_ATOMS: atom_id res chain seq x y z
N MET A 1 9.81 -13.26 12.33
CA MET A 1 8.39 -12.92 12.55
C MET A 1 7.70 -14.25 12.83
N ASN A 2 7.34 -14.55 14.09
CA ASN A 2 6.83 -15.88 14.46
C ASN A 2 5.35 -16.02 14.06
N ASP A 3 5.02 -17.01 13.23
CA ASP A 3 3.66 -17.32 12.75
C ASP A 3 2.60 -17.47 13.86
N GLN A 4 3.01 -17.80 15.09
CA GLN A 4 2.12 -17.96 16.24
C GLN A 4 1.35 -16.68 16.62
N GLY A 5 1.91 -15.49 16.35
CA GLY A 5 1.26 -14.21 16.65
C GLY A 5 0.18 -13.83 15.63
N VAL A 6 0.31 -14.27 14.38
CA VAL A 6 -0.57 -13.88 13.26
C VAL A 6 -1.92 -14.63 13.32
N SER A 7 -1.90 -15.90 13.72
CA SER A 7 -3.12 -16.72 13.88
C SER A 7 -4.06 -16.20 14.97
N ALA A 8 -3.52 -15.62 16.05
CA ALA A 8 -4.31 -15.02 17.13
C ALA A 8 -5.04 -13.74 16.68
N LEU A 9 -4.50 -13.02 15.69
CA LEU A 9 -5.02 -11.76 15.18
C LEU A 9 -6.19 -11.93 14.19
N LYS A 10 -6.57 -13.18 13.84
CA LYS A 10 -7.62 -13.50 12.85
C LYS A 10 -7.51 -12.67 11.57
N LEU A 11 -6.29 -12.38 11.15
CA LEU A 11 -6.07 -11.61 9.93
C LEU A 11 -6.56 -12.42 8.74
N PRO A 12 -7.10 -11.77 7.71
CA PRO A 12 -7.52 -12.48 6.51
C PRO A 12 -6.26 -12.83 5.70
N ILE A 13 -5.66 -13.99 5.99
CA ILE A 13 -4.36 -14.46 5.45
C ILE A 13 -4.52 -15.23 4.11
N GLY A 14 -5.73 -15.33 3.57
CA GLY A 14 -5.98 -16.03 2.31
C GLY A 14 -5.54 -15.23 1.08
N ARG A 15 -5.07 -15.92 0.03
CA ARG A 15 -4.66 -15.31 -1.25
C ARG A 15 -5.73 -14.34 -1.79
N GLY A 16 -6.99 -14.76 -1.80
CA GLY A 16 -8.11 -13.91 -2.25
C GLY A 16 -8.35 -12.67 -1.39
N ALA A 17 -8.09 -12.75 -0.07
CA ALA A 17 -8.19 -11.58 0.79
C ALA A 17 -7.06 -10.57 0.53
N ILE A 18 -5.85 -11.05 0.26
CA ILE A 18 -4.72 -10.20 -0.13
C ILE A 18 -5.00 -9.55 -1.49
N GLU A 19 -5.40 -10.32 -2.50
CA GLU A 19 -5.75 -9.83 -3.83
C GLU A 19 -6.87 -8.79 -3.77
N SER A 20 -7.94 -9.06 -3.03
CA SER A 20 -9.05 -8.14 -2.83
C SER A 20 -8.62 -6.85 -2.13
N SER A 21 -7.74 -6.96 -1.12
CA SER A 21 -7.20 -5.81 -0.39
C SER A 21 -6.39 -4.90 -1.32
N ILE A 22 -5.55 -5.48 -2.18
CA ILE A 22 -4.77 -4.73 -3.18
C ILE A 22 -5.72 -4.01 -4.16
N CYS A 23 -6.69 -4.72 -4.74
CA CYS A 23 -7.68 -4.13 -5.64
C CYS A 23 -8.45 -2.97 -4.98
N ARG A 24 -8.78 -3.10 -3.69
CA ARG A 24 -9.45 -2.04 -2.93
C ARG A 24 -8.58 -0.81 -2.76
N VAL A 25 -7.29 -0.99 -2.45
CA VAL A 25 -6.34 0.13 -2.33
C VAL A 25 -6.21 0.85 -3.67
N VAL A 26 -6.04 0.12 -4.77
CA VAL A 26 -5.94 0.71 -6.12
C VAL A 26 -7.20 1.47 -6.50
N ASN A 27 -8.38 0.88 -6.30
CA ASN A 27 -9.65 1.54 -6.59
C ASN A 27 -9.83 2.84 -5.78
N LEU A 28 -9.43 2.85 -4.51
CA LEU A 28 -9.59 4.01 -3.64
C LEU A 28 -8.50 5.08 -3.79
N ARG A 29 -7.30 4.73 -4.28
CA ARG A 29 -6.13 5.62 -4.29
C ARG A 29 -5.62 6.00 -5.65
N LEU A 30 -6.09 5.33 -6.69
CA LEU A 30 -5.69 5.59 -8.06
C LEU A 30 -6.91 5.81 -8.94
N LYS A 31 -7.93 4.94 -8.84
CA LYS A 31 -9.13 4.98 -9.69
C LYS A 31 -10.35 5.65 -9.05
N SER A 32 -10.20 6.29 -7.89
CA SER A 32 -11.31 6.96 -7.20
C SER A 32 -11.74 8.21 -7.98
N PRO A 33 -13.02 8.63 -7.91
CA PRO A 33 -13.45 9.90 -8.50
C PRO A 33 -12.57 11.07 -8.03
N CYS A 34 -12.33 12.02 -8.94
CA CYS A 34 -11.53 13.23 -8.72
C CYS A 34 -10.04 12.98 -8.44
N ILE A 35 -9.51 11.79 -8.72
CA ILE A 35 -8.07 11.52 -8.64
C ILE A 35 -7.44 11.67 -10.03
N PHE A 36 -6.51 12.61 -10.15
CA PHE A 36 -5.61 12.71 -11.29
C PHE A 36 -4.42 11.76 -11.12
N TRP A 37 -4.12 11.01 -12.16
CA TRP A 37 -2.93 10.18 -12.30
C TRP A 37 -2.55 10.11 -13.79
N HIS A 38 -1.25 9.97 -14.04
CA HIS A 38 -0.70 9.74 -15.38
C HIS A 38 -0.08 8.35 -15.39
N GLU A 39 -0.12 7.64 -16.52
CA GLU A 39 0.38 6.26 -16.61
C GLU A 39 1.83 6.15 -16.11
N ASP A 40 2.70 7.06 -16.56
CA ASP A 40 4.11 7.11 -16.17
C ASP A 40 4.34 7.31 -14.66
N THR A 41 3.45 8.01 -13.96
CA THR A 41 3.62 8.36 -12.52
C THR A 41 2.71 7.54 -11.60
N THR A 42 1.99 6.58 -12.15
CA THR A 42 0.98 5.76 -11.46
C THR A 42 1.58 5.05 -10.25
N ASN A 43 2.76 4.47 -10.44
CA ASN A 43 3.42 3.64 -9.46
C ASN A 43 3.93 4.49 -8.29
N GLU A 44 4.60 5.61 -8.56
CA GLU A 44 5.04 6.53 -7.50
C GLU A 44 3.85 7.12 -6.75
N MET A 45 2.80 7.54 -7.45
CA MET A 45 1.58 8.06 -6.84
C MET A 45 0.91 7.04 -5.92
N LEU A 46 0.80 5.78 -6.35
CA LEU A 46 0.21 4.70 -5.55
C LEU A 46 1.07 4.42 -4.31
N MET A 47 2.39 4.35 -4.47
CA MET A 47 3.34 4.15 -3.37
C MET A 47 3.22 5.29 -2.35
N LEU A 48 3.35 6.54 -2.79
CA LEU A 48 3.27 7.74 -1.97
C LEU A 48 1.97 7.79 -1.15
N ARG A 49 0.82 7.61 -1.80
CA ARG A 49 -0.51 7.64 -1.16
C ARG A 49 -0.71 6.47 -0.19
N SER A 50 -0.07 5.33 -0.42
CA SER A 50 -0.15 4.16 0.46
C SER A 50 0.66 4.37 1.73
N TYR A 51 1.91 4.85 1.62
CA TYR A 51 2.77 5.18 2.76
C TYR A 51 2.20 6.30 3.62
N TYR A 52 1.64 7.33 2.99
CA TYR A 52 0.98 8.43 3.70
C TYR A 52 -0.18 7.92 4.57
N LYS A 53 -1.05 7.06 4.03
CA LYS A 53 -2.17 6.49 4.83
C LYS A 53 -1.70 5.54 5.92
N ALA A 54 -0.64 4.77 5.67
CA ALA A 54 -0.10 3.84 6.66
C ALA A 54 0.58 4.55 7.84
N GLY A 55 0.73 5.89 7.80
CA GLY A 55 1.48 6.64 8.80
C GLY A 55 2.98 6.35 8.74
N ARG A 56 3.46 5.70 7.67
CA ARG A 56 4.84 5.25 7.49
C ARG A 56 5.63 6.21 6.60
N TRP A 57 5.38 7.50 6.77
CA TRP A 57 6.07 8.54 6.00
C TRP A 57 7.58 8.50 6.22
N ASP A 58 8.00 8.14 7.43
CA ASP A 58 9.42 7.99 7.74
C ASP A 58 10.09 6.89 6.93
N THR A 59 9.41 5.75 6.74
CA THR A 59 9.90 4.66 5.88
C THR A 59 10.08 5.13 4.44
N LEU A 60 9.14 5.92 3.91
CA LEU A 60 9.26 6.47 2.56
C LEU A 60 10.50 7.37 2.43
N LYS A 61 10.71 8.29 3.37
CA LYS A 61 11.90 9.16 3.39
C LYS A 61 13.19 8.35 3.40
N ASN A 62 13.28 7.34 4.27
CA ASN A 62 14.46 6.48 4.35
C ASN A 62 14.70 5.66 3.06
N LEU A 63 13.65 5.31 2.32
CA LEU A 63 13.78 4.63 1.03
C LEU A 63 14.36 5.57 -0.04
N GLU A 64 13.92 6.82 -0.08
CA GLU A 64 14.42 7.85 -1.00
C GLU A 64 15.92 8.12 -0.77
N PHE A 65 16.35 8.25 0.49
CA PHE A 65 17.76 8.47 0.83
C PHE A 65 18.67 7.27 0.59
N LYS A 66 18.11 6.08 0.33
CA LYS A 66 18.88 4.87 0.03
C LYS A 66 19.03 4.61 -1.47
N ALA A 67 18.26 5.33 -2.29
CA ALA A 67 18.31 5.26 -3.74
C ALA A 67 19.25 6.33 -4.36
N ALA A 68 19.71 7.29 -3.55
CA ALA A 68 20.72 8.30 -3.90
C ALA A 68 22.12 7.86 -3.44
#